data_AF-A0A9X7J5S2-F1
#
_entry.id   AF-A0A9X7J5S2-F1
#
_cell.length_a   1.000
_cell.length_b   1.000
_cell.length_c   1.000
_cell.angle_alpha   90.00
_cell.angle_beta   90.00
_cell.angle_gamma   90.00
#
_symmetry.space_group_name_H-M   'P 1'
#
loop_
_entity.id
_entity.type
_entity.pdbx_description
1 polymer ?
#
loop_
_entity_poly.entity_id
_entity_poly.type
_entity_poly.pdbx_seq_one_letter_code
_entity_poly.pdbx_strand_id
1 'polypeptide(L)'
;MTKAERQALWETRIAEYQASGQSVKEWCAAHEDVSPRQLWYWLRKYKNQDVVSPGKSNRWLPVEISDQASIEKDHALLVKIGPVNIEVRPGFDPALLRPCSLRWSGCW
;
A
#
# COMPACT_ATOMS: atom_id res chain seq x y z
N MET A 1 17.56 -2.02 -30.76
CA MET A 1 16.93 -2.82 -29.70
C MET A 1 15.44 -2.58 -29.65
N THR A 2 14.65 -3.64 -29.80
CA THR A 2 13.22 -3.63 -29.53
C THR A 2 12.94 -3.52 -28.03
N LYS A 3 11.69 -3.22 -27.65
CA LYS A 3 11.29 -3.10 -26.24
C LYS A 3 11.50 -4.41 -25.46
N ALA A 4 11.22 -5.54 -26.13
CA ALA A 4 11.37 -6.88 -25.55
C ALA A 4 12.83 -7.25 -25.31
N GLU A 5 13.71 -7.02 -26.30
CA GLU A 5 15.16 -7.26 -26.17
C GLU A 5 15.76 -6.47 -25.00
N ARG A 6 15.37 -5.20 -24.86
CA ARG A 6 15.83 -4.36 -23.75
C ARG A 6 15.38 -4.93 -22.42
N GLN A 7 14.16 -5.44 -22.35
CA GLN A 7 13.63 -6.00 -21.12
C GLN A 7 14.40 -7.27 -20.72
N ALA A 8 14.58 -8.21 -21.64
CA ALA A 8 15.34 -9.44 -21.38
C ALA A 8 16.78 -9.15 -20.91
N LEU A 9 17.45 -8.18 -21.54
CA LEU A 9 18.79 -7.74 -21.15
C LEU A 9 18.84 -7.21 -19.70
N TRP A 10 17.82 -6.46 -19.28
CA TRP A 10 17.75 -5.93 -17.92
C TRP A 10 17.32 -6.97 -16.89
N GLU A 11 16.57 -7.99 -17.29
CA GLU A 11 16.26 -9.15 -16.44
C GLU A 11 17.53 -9.91 -16.06
N THR A 12 18.37 -10.23 -17.06
CA THR A 12 19.65 -10.90 -16.82
C THR A 12 20.54 -10.08 -15.88
N ARG A 13 20.70 -8.78 -16.14
CA ARG A 13 21.53 -7.89 -15.32
C ARG A 13 21.04 -7.77 -13.88
N ILE A 14 19.72 -7.74 -13.67
CA ILE A 14 19.15 -7.69 -12.32
C ILE A 14 19.37 -9.01 -11.60
N ALA A 15 19.26 -10.16 -12.29
CA ALA A 15 19.55 -11.46 -11.70
C ALA A 15 21.02 -11.56 -11.26
N GLU A 16 21.96 -11.10 -12.11
CA GLU A 16 23.39 -11.02 -11.77
C GLU A 16 23.65 -10.08 -10.58
N TYR A 17 23.02 -8.91 -10.57
CA TYR A 17 23.09 -7.97 -9.44
C TYR A 17 22.59 -8.60 -8.14
N GLN A 18 21.43 -9.25 -8.16
CA GLN A 18 20.86 -9.91 -6.98
C GLN A 18 21.74 -11.06 -6.49
N ALA A 19 22.31 -11.86 -7.41
CA ALA A 19 23.24 -12.93 -7.07
C ALA A 19 24.55 -12.41 -6.48
N SER A 20 24.99 -11.22 -6.89
CA SER A 20 26.22 -10.60 -6.38
C SER A 20 26.12 -10.16 -4.91
N GLY A 21 24.91 -9.79 -4.44
CA GLY A 21 24.69 -9.25 -3.10
C GLY A 21 25.38 -7.90 -2.84
N GLN A 22 25.94 -7.26 -3.86
CA GLN A 22 26.70 -6.02 -3.74
C GLN A 22 25.78 -4.78 -3.65
N SER A 23 26.33 -3.66 -3.21
CA SER A 23 25.64 -2.38 -3.33
C SER A 23 25.60 -1.91 -4.80
N VAL A 24 24.62 -1.08 -5.16
CA VAL A 24 24.47 -0.52 -6.51
C VAL A 24 25.75 0.19 -6.99
N LYS A 25 26.47 0.88 -6.10
CA LYS A 25 27.68 1.61 -6.46
C LYS A 25 28.82 0.68 -6.83
N GLU A 26 29.02 -0.39 -6.06
CA GLU A 26 30.08 -1.38 -6.29
C GLU A 26 29.80 -2.18 -7.57
N TRP A 27 28.56 -2.60 -7.76
CA TRP A 27 28.18 -3.37 -8.95
C TRP A 27 28.30 -2.53 -10.23
N CYS A 28 27.91 -1.26 -10.20
CA CYS A 28 28.10 -0.32 -11.30
C CYS A 28 29.59 0.02 -11.54
N ALA A 29 30.46 -0.05 -10.54
CA ALA A 29 31.89 0.16 -10.74
C ALA A 29 32.54 -1.01 -11.50
N ALA A 30 32.01 -2.23 -11.36
CA ALA A 30 32.45 -3.39 -12.11
C ALA A 30 31.84 -3.47 -13.54
N HIS A 31 30.78 -2.73 -13.81
CA HIS A 31 30.05 -2.74 -15.09
C HIS A 31 29.95 -1.31 -15.65
N GLU A 32 30.92 -0.90 -16.46
CA GLU A 32 30.99 0.45 -17.04
C GLU A 32 29.76 0.80 -17.90
N ASP A 33 29.07 -0.20 -18.46
CA ASP A 33 27.91 -0.01 -19.34
C ASP A 33 26.63 0.38 -18.60
N VAL A 34 26.61 0.32 -17.26
CA VAL A 34 25.41 0.49 -16.45
C VAL A 34 25.55 1.63 -15.46
N SER A 35 24.83 2.72 -15.72
CA SER A 35 24.76 3.82 -14.75
C SER A 35 23.92 3.44 -13.52
N PRO A 36 24.28 3.94 -12.32
CA PRO A 36 23.49 3.73 -11.10
C PRO A 36 22.03 4.13 -11.25
N ARG A 37 21.76 5.22 -11.97
CA ARG A 37 20.41 5.74 -12.20
C ARG A 37 19.56 4.77 -13.02
N GLN A 38 20.13 4.11 -14.02
CA GLN A 38 19.42 3.10 -14.80
C GLN A 38 19.10 1.88 -13.93
N LEU A 39 20.06 1.40 -13.12
CA LEU A 39 19.82 0.26 -12.24
C LEU A 39 18.70 0.55 -11.23
N TRP A 40 18.72 1.72 -10.60
CA TRP A 40 17.63 2.16 -9.71
C TRP A 40 16.27 2.21 -10.40
N TYR A 41 16.21 2.72 -11.63
CA TYR A 41 14.98 2.76 -12.41
C TYR A 41 14.42 1.35 -12.63
N TRP A 42 15.27 0.41 -13.03
CA TRP A 42 14.84 -0.96 -13.30
C TRP A 42 14.47 -1.72 -12.03
N LEU A 43 15.24 -1.59 -10.94
CA LEU A 43 14.89 -2.17 -9.63
C LEU A 43 13.51 -1.71 -9.16
N ARG A 44 13.20 -0.41 -9.28
CA ARG A 44 11.88 0.12 -8.94
C ARG A 44 10.78 -0.44 -9.84
N LYS A 45 11.07 -0.58 -11.14
CA LYS A 45 10.11 -1.12 -12.12
C LYS A 45 9.75 -2.58 -11.83
N TYR A 46 10.72 -3.43 -11.52
CA TYR A 46 10.46 -4.83 -11.15
C TYR A 46 9.76 -4.97 -9.80
N LYS A 47 10.18 -4.19 -8.79
CA LYS A 47 9.48 -4.14 -7.50
C LYS A 47 8.01 -3.73 -7.66
N ASN A 48 7.72 -2.78 -8.55
CA ASN A 48 6.35 -2.37 -8.81
C ASN A 48 5.56 -3.41 -9.61
N GLN A 49 6.20 -4.22 -10.47
CA GLN A 49 5.55 -5.34 -11.16
C GLN A 49 5.10 -6.42 -10.16
N ASP A 50 5.94 -6.78 -9.19
CA ASP A 50 5.56 -7.72 -8.12
C ASP A 50 4.45 -7.17 -7.21
N VAL A 51 4.40 -5.85 -7.04
CA VAL A 51 3.36 -5.16 -6.26
C VAL A 51 2.06 -4.96 -7.05
N VAL A 52 2.03 -5.25 -8.37
CA VAL A 52 0.79 -5.52 -9.08
C VAL A 52 0.30 -6.92 -8.70
N SER A 53 0.09 -7.15 -7.40
CA SER A 53 -0.94 -8.07 -6.97
C SER A 53 -2.23 -7.66 -7.67
N PRO A 54 -3.02 -8.59 -8.23
CA PRO A 54 -4.28 -8.28 -8.93
C PRO A 54 -5.34 -7.58 -8.04
N GLY A 55 -5.04 -7.29 -6.77
CA GLY A 55 -5.90 -6.59 -5.83
C GLY A 55 -5.63 -5.09 -5.63
N LYS A 56 -4.58 -4.51 -6.22
CA LYS A 56 -4.35 -3.03 -6.21
C LYS A 56 -4.58 -2.44 -7.59
N SER A 57 -5.66 -2.83 -8.25
CA SER A 57 -6.21 -1.95 -9.28
C SER A 57 -6.62 -0.66 -8.58
N ASN A 58 -6.29 0.49 -9.19
CA ASN A 58 -6.90 1.76 -8.81
C ASN A 58 -8.40 1.62 -9.11
N ARG A 59 -9.15 1.04 -8.18
CA ARG A 59 -10.59 0.86 -8.30
C ARG A 59 -11.20 2.23 -8.09
N TRP A 60 -11.42 2.92 -9.20
CA TRP A 60 -12.27 4.10 -9.23
C TRP A 60 -13.62 3.70 -8.65
N LEU A 61 -13.91 4.18 -7.44
CA LEU A 61 -15.20 4.01 -6.81
C LEU A 61 -16.14 5.05 -7.44
N PRO A 62 -17.25 4.64 -8.07
CA PRO A 62 -18.25 5.59 -8.51
C PRO A 62 -18.78 6.33 -7.28
N VAL A 63 -18.69 7.66 -7.32
CA VAL A 63 -19.33 8.52 -6.32
C VAL A 63 -20.76 8.71 -6.79
N GLU A 64 -21.68 8.00 -6.16
CA GLU A 64 -23.11 8.22 -6.32
C GLU A 64 -23.45 9.58 -5.71
N ILE A 65 -23.63 10.59 -6.56
CA ILE A 65 -24.16 11.89 -6.13
C ILE A 65 -25.67 11.72 -6.04
N SER A 66 -26.16 11.33 -4.86
CA SER A 66 -27.59 11.30 -4.57
C SER A 66 -28.07 12.73 -4.35
N ASP A 67 -28.49 13.38 -5.43
CA ASP A 67 -29.33 14.57 -5.29
C ASP A 67 -30.69 14.15 -4.70
N GLN A 68 -31.12 14.93 -3.71
CA GLN A 68 -32.39 14.87 -2.98
C GLN A 68 -32.52 13.93 -1.76
N ALA A 69 -32.56 14.61 -0.61
CA ALA A 69 -33.60 14.50 0.43
C ALA A 69 -33.59 13.28 1.37
N SER A 70 -32.93 13.44 2.52
CA SER A 70 -33.60 13.36 3.83
C SER A 70 -32.58 13.64 4.93
N ILE A 71 -32.71 14.84 5.51
CA ILE A 71 -32.10 15.27 6.76
C ILE A 71 -32.77 14.45 7.88
N GLU A 72 -32.52 13.14 7.93
CA GLU A 72 -32.95 12.24 9.03
C GLU A 72 -31.93 11.14 9.34
N LYS A 73 -30.80 11.08 8.60
CA LYS A 73 -29.69 10.13 8.84
C LYS A 73 -28.50 10.73 9.58
N ASP A 74 -28.62 11.96 10.08
CA ASP A 74 -27.50 12.80 10.55
C ASP A 74 -27.00 12.54 11.98
N HIS A 75 -27.46 11.49 12.65
CA HIS A 75 -27.08 11.23 14.05
C HIS A 75 -26.47 9.85 14.29
N ALA A 76 -25.90 9.21 13.26
CA ALA A 76 -25.15 7.97 13.43
C ALA A 76 -23.64 8.25 13.59
N LEU A 77 -23.04 7.73 14.67
CA LEU A 77 -21.59 7.78 14.87
C LEU A 77 -20.94 6.56 14.19
N LEU A 78 -20.07 6.81 13.22
CA LEU A 78 -19.31 5.76 12.53
C LEU A 78 -17.89 5.68 13.08
N VAL A 79 -17.53 4.54 13.67
CA VAL A 79 -16.19 4.26 14.20
C VAL A 79 -15.48 3.27 13.29
N LYS A 80 -14.27 3.61 12.84
CA LYS A 80 -13.44 2.76 11.96
C LYS A 80 -12.17 2.34 12.68
N ILE A 81 -11.95 1.02 12.78
CA ILE A 81 -10.76 0.43 13.39
C ILE A 81 -10.21 -0.64 12.42
N GLY A 82 -9.21 -0.26 11.62
CA GLY A 82 -8.65 -1.15 10.60
C GLY A 82 -9.71 -1.62 9.60
N PRO A 83 -9.92 -2.95 9.42
CA PRO A 83 -10.95 -3.48 8.53
C PRO A 83 -12.37 -3.44 9.11
N VAL A 84 -12.53 -3.08 10.39
CA VAL A 84 -13.81 -3.12 11.10
C VAL A 84 -14.49 -1.75 11.07
N ASN A 85 -15.79 -1.75 10.75
CA ASN A 85 -16.64 -0.56 10.79
C ASN A 85 -17.78 -0.80 11.79
N ILE A 86 -17.98 0.14 12.71
CA ILE A 86 -19.03 0.10 13.73
C ILE A 86 -19.92 1.33 13.53
N GLU A 87 -21.19 1.10 13.22
CA GLU A 87 -22.21 2.15 13.06
C GLU A 87 -23.09 2.20 14.31
N VAL A 88 -23.09 3.33 15.02
CA VAL A 88 -23.88 3.55 16.23
C VAL A 88 -25.02 4.51 15.91
N ARG A 89 -26.27 4.07 16.07
CA ARG A 89 -27.47 4.86 15.81
C ARG A 89 -28.05 5.47 17.09
N PRO A 90 -28.85 6.54 17.01
CA PRO A 90 -29.61 7.05 18.15
C PRO A 90 -30.50 5.95 18.75
N GLY A 91 -30.53 5.83 20.09
CA GLY A 91 -31.21 4.74 20.79
C GLY A 91 -30.35 3.50 21.05
N PHE A 92 -29.06 3.55 20.69
CA PHE A 92 -28.09 2.52 21.05
C PHE A 92 -27.90 2.44 22.58
N ASP A 93 -27.91 1.23 23.14
CA ASP A 93 -27.59 1.01 24.55
C ASP A 93 -26.08 1.16 24.79
N PRO A 94 -25.63 2.24 25.45
CA PRO A 94 -24.21 2.48 25.69
C PRO A 94 -23.56 1.39 26.57
N ALA A 95 -24.33 0.54 27.27
CA ALA A 95 -23.80 -0.56 28.06
C ALA A 95 -23.02 -1.58 27.21
N LEU A 96 -23.38 -1.73 25.94
CA LEU A 96 -22.80 -2.72 25.02
C LEU A 96 -21.41 -2.31 24.48
N LEU A 97 -21.07 -1.02 24.52
CA LEU A 97 -19.75 -0.50 24.09
C LEU A 97 -18.93 0.04 25.26
N ARG A 98 -19.28 -0.32 26.51
CA ARG A 98 -18.51 0.14 27.67
C ARG A 98 -17.08 -0.38 27.56
N PRO A 99 -16.07 0.50 27.69
CA PRO A 99 -14.71 0.02 27.89
C PRO A 99 -14.71 -0.82 29.16
N CYS A 100 -14.16 -2.03 29.07
CA CYS A 100 -13.84 -2.82 30.25
C CYS A 100 -12.73 -2.05 30.97
N SER A 101 -13.11 -1.22 31.95
CA SER A 101 -12.16 -0.39 32.69
C SER A 101 -11.35 -1.28 33.62
N LEU A 102 -10.39 -2.00 33.06
CA LEU A 102 -9.26 -2.49 33.83
C LEU A 102 -8.53 -1.24 34.30
N ARG A 103 -8.74 -0.90 35.57
CA ARG A 103 -8.05 0.16 36.28
C ARG A 103 -6.56 -0.18 36.25
N TRP A 104 -5.83 0.35 35.26
CA TRP A 104 -4.38 0.35 35.28
C TRP A 104 -3.93 1.27 36.42
N SER A 105 -3.84 0.70 37.61
CA SER A 105 -3.17 1.30 38.75
C SER A 105 -1.67 1.11 38.51
N GLY A 106 -1.11 1.90 37.61
CA GLY A 106 0.32 1.94 37.31
C GLY A 106 0.97 3.03 38.16
N CYS A 107 1.79 2.61 39.11
CA CYS A 107 2.52 3.43 40.07
C CYS A 107 3.38 4.50 39.38
N TRP A 108 3.36 5.71 39.95
CA TRP A 108 4.43 6.70 39.80
C TRP A 108 5.49 6.44 40.87
#